data_AF-A0A956RC93-F1
#
_entry.id   AF-A0A956RC93-F1
#
_cell.length_a   1.000
_cell.length_b   1.000
_cell.length_c   1.000
_cell.angle_alpha   90.00
_cell.angle_beta   90.00
_cell.angle_gamma   90.00
#
_symmetry.space_group_name_H-M   'P 1'
#
loop_
_entity.id
_entity.type
_entity.pdbx_description
1 polymer ?
#
loop_
_entity_poly.entity_id
_entity_poly.type
_entity_poly.pdbx_seq_one_letter_code
_entity_poly.pdbx_strand_id
1 'polypeptide(L)'
;MNGGDRIAEVLRRQGVRFLFTLCGGHISPILVGAKRRDIRVVDVRHEANAVFAADAVARLTGIPGVAAVTAGPGVTNTITAIKNAQMAQSPVILLGGATATVLKGRGALQDIDQMALMEPHVKWAAACTKVRDLVPTLEKAFTVAQEGVPGPVFVECPVDLLYPEANVRDFYGAKAAADTKSLPELALQGYLRLHLARVFAGADKHAPGPRIQPRPPTPFPGAVTRAAAMLEKAERPVFVLGSQATLQPDELPRLVRALETLGVPVYLSGMARGLLGPSHDLWFRHKRGKALKEADLVVICGFPFDFRLGYGMSISRKAAV
;
A
#
# COMPACT_ATOMS: atom_id res chain seq x y z
N MET A 1 7.23 -15.55 -19.89
CA MET A 1 6.80 -14.30 -19.25
C MET A 1 7.93 -13.80 -18.34
N ASN A 2 8.37 -12.54 -18.45
CA ASN A 2 9.44 -11.99 -17.60
C ASN A 2 8.89 -11.52 -16.23
N GLY A 3 9.75 -11.11 -15.30
CA GLY A 3 9.31 -10.69 -13.96
C GLY A 3 8.44 -9.44 -13.95
N GLY A 4 8.73 -8.45 -14.82
CA GLY A 4 7.89 -7.26 -14.97
C GLY A 4 6.46 -7.59 -15.39
N ASP A 5 6.30 -8.54 -16.31
CA ASP A 5 4.99 -9.05 -16.73
C ASP A 5 4.27 -9.79 -15.60
N ARG A 6 4.98 -10.55 -14.77
CA ARG A 6 4.39 -11.25 -13.63
C ARG A 6 3.84 -10.28 -12.59
N ILE A 7 4.62 -9.24 -12.25
CA ILE A 7 4.17 -8.17 -11.35
C ILE A 7 2.92 -7.51 -11.93
N ALA A 8 2.96 -7.10 -13.20
CA ALA A 8 1.83 -6.44 -13.84
C ALA A 8 0.57 -7.31 -13.88
N GLU A 9 0.72 -8.63 -14.03
CA GLU A 9 -0.42 -9.57 -13.94
C GLU A 9 -1.04 -9.58 -12.55
N VAL A 10 -0.23 -9.60 -11.48
CA VAL A 10 -0.74 -9.46 -10.11
C VAL A 10 -1.48 -8.14 -9.95
N LEU A 11 -0.88 -7.01 -10.36
CA LEU A 11 -1.51 -5.68 -10.26
C LEU A 11 -2.88 -5.66 -10.94
N ARG A 12 -2.97 -6.18 -12.17
CA ARG A 12 -4.23 -6.29 -12.92
C ARG A 12 -5.28 -7.11 -12.16
N ARG A 13 -4.90 -8.29 -11.65
CA ARG A 13 -5.82 -9.16 -10.89
C ARG A 13 -6.30 -8.53 -9.59
N GLN A 14 -5.48 -7.69 -8.97
CA GLN A 14 -5.86 -6.94 -7.77
C GLN A 14 -6.74 -5.71 -8.08
N GLY A 15 -7.03 -5.44 -9.35
CA GLY A 15 -7.89 -4.33 -9.80
C GLY A 15 -7.15 -3.01 -9.97
N VAL A 16 -5.82 -3.00 -9.93
CA VAL A 16 -5.02 -1.78 -10.10
C VAL A 16 -5.19 -1.25 -11.52
N ARG A 17 -5.70 -0.02 -11.64
CA ARG A 17 -5.89 0.66 -12.94
C ARG A 17 -4.82 1.70 -13.25
N PHE A 18 -4.13 2.20 -12.23
CA PHE A 18 -3.11 3.24 -12.34
C PHE A 18 -1.82 2.78 -11.68
N LEU A 19 -0.71 2.96 -12.38
CA LEU A 19 0.64 2.78 -11.84
C LEU A 19 1.34 4.13 -11.91
N PHE A 20 1.61 4.74 -10.77
CA PHE A 20 2.30 6.03 -10.69
C PHE A 20 3.80 5.83 -10.61
N THR A 21 4.57 6.63 -11.35
CA THR A 21 6.02 6.41 -11.44
C THR A 21 6.76 7.68 -11.80
N LEU A 22 8.04 7.75 -11.45
CA LEU A 22 9.01 8.51 -12.21
C LEU A 22 9.88 7.48 -12.94
N CYS A 23 9.86 7.52 -14.27
CA CYS A 23 10.43 6.43 -15.07
C CYS A 23 11.93 6.24 -14.81
N GLY A 24 12.38 4.98 -14.74
CA GLY A 24 13.79 4.64 -14.55
C GLY A 24 14.13 3.22 -15.00
N GLY A 25 15.41 2.98 -15.30
CA GLY A 25 15.89 1.72 -15.89
C GLY A 25 15.62 0.49 -15.03
N HIS A 26 15.71 0.63 -13.70
CA HIS A 26 15.50 -0.46 -12.73
C HIS A 26 14.08 -1.00 -12.69
N ILE A 27 13.08 -0.24 -13.15
CA ILE A 27 11.65 -0.63 -13.10
C ILE A 27 11.01 -0.74 -14.49
N SER A 28 11.77 -0.47 -15.56
CA SER A 28 11.25 -0.43 -16.93
C SER A 28 10.39 -1.65 -17.33
N PRO A 29 10.78 -2.90 -17.02
CA PRO A 29 9.94 -4.06 -17.36
C PRO A 29 8.58 -4.07 -16.67
N ILE A 30 8.46 -3.51 -15.46
CA ILE A 30 7.18 -3.38 -14.74
C ILE A 30 6.27 -2.40 -15.50
N LEU A 31 6.80 -1.25 -15.93
CA LEU A 31 6.05 -0.24 -16.67
C LEU A 31 5.55 -0.77 -18.02
N VAL A 32 6.41 -1.48 -18.75
CA VAL A 32 6.04 -2.13 -20.02
C VAL A 32 4.98 -3.21 -19.78
N GLY A 33 5.17 -4.06 -18.76
CA GLY A 33 4.22 -5.09 -18.39
C GLY A 33 2.84 -4.54 -17.99
N ALA A 34 2.82 -3.41 -17.28
CA ALA A 34 1.61 -2.70 -16.86
C ALA A 34 0.84 -2.14 -18.06
N LYS A 35 1.54 -1.45 -18.98
CA LYS A 35 0.93 -0.91 -20.21
C LYS A 35 0.31 -2.00 -21.08
N ARG A 36 0.94 -3.17 -21.19
CA ARG A 36 0.40 -4.34 -21.92
C ARG A 36 -0.85 -4.97 -21.30
N ARG A 37 -1.20 -4.57 -20.08
CA ARG A 37 -2.33 -5.09 -19.29
C ARG A 37 -3.38 -4.02 -19.00
N ASP A 38 -3.37 -2.96 -19.81
CA ASP A 38 -4.29 -1.82 -19.72
C ASP A 38 -4.25 -1.08 -18.37
N ILE A 39 -3.13 -1.21 -17.64
CA ILE A 39 -2.85 -0.38 -16.47
C ILE A 39 -2.26 0.93 -16.98
N ARG A 40 -2.92 2.05 -16.66
CA ARG A 40 -2.45 3.38 -17.05
C ARG A 40 -1.20 3.74 -16.24
N VAL A 41 -0.06 3.78 -16.93
CA VAL A 41 1.20 4.31 -16.36
C VAL A 41 1.13 5.83 -16.36
N VAL A 42 1.26 6.44 -15.19
CA VAL A 42 1.25 7.89 -15.01
C VAL A 42 2.63 8.31 -14.54
N ASP A 43 3.37 8.94 -15.46
CA ASP A 43 4.70 9.48 -15.20
C ASP A 43 4.61 10.86 -14.53
N VAL A 44 5.36 11.05 -13.45
CA VAL A 44 5.41 12.30 -12.68
C VAL A 44 6.79 12.96 -12.78
N ARG A 45 6.96 14.12 -12.14
CA ARG A 45 8.23 14.86 -12.13
C ARG A 45 9.04 14.71 -10.84
N HIS A 46 8.51 14.01 -9.84
CA HIS A 46 9.20 13.68 -8.59
C HIS A 46 8.54 12.47 -7.92
N GLU A 47 9.32 11.55 -7.35
CA GLU A 47 8.81 10.27 -6.81
C GLU A 47 7.81 10.44 -5.66
N ALA A 48 7.98 11.45 -4.81
CA ALA A 48 6.98 11.81 -3.80
C ALA A 48 5.57 12.00 -4.41
N ASN A 49 5.46 12.62 -5.58
CA ASN A 49 4.19 12.84 -6.26
C ASN A 49 3.57 11.53 -6.75
N ALA A 50 4.38 10.55 -7.13
CA ALA A 50 3.89 9.23 -7.51
C ALA A 50 3.20 8.55 -6.32
N VAL A 51 3.82 8.63 -5.14
CA VAL A 51 3.28 8.05 -3.91
C VAL A 51 2.04 8.82 -3.42
N PHE A 52 2.03 10.16 -3.47
CA PHE A 52 0.83 10.94 -3.13
C PHE A 52 -0.35 10.63 -4.06
N ALA A 53 -0.09 10.43 -5.35
CA ALA A 53 -1.13 10.05 -6.30
C ALA A 53 -1.65 8.63 -6.04
N ALA A 54 -0.75 7.69 -5.71
CA ALA A 54 -1.13 6.34 -5.29
C ALA A 54 -2.00 6.38 -4.03
N ASP A 55 -1.59 7.14 -3.02
CA ASP A 55 -2.34 7.36 -1.77
C ASP A 55 -3.75 7.92 -2.03
N ALA A 56 -3.87 8.92 -2.90
CA ALA A 56 -5.16 9.48 -3.29
C ALA A 56 -6.07 8.43 -3.97
N VAL A 57 -5.55 7.68 -4.94
CA VAL A 57 -6.32 6.62 -5.63
C VAL A 57 -6.75 5.54 -4.65
N ALA A 58 -5.89 5.16 -3.69
CA ALA A 58 -6.21 4.18 -2.68
C ALA A 58 -7.47 4.54 -1.91
N ARG A 59 -7.53 5.78 -1.43
CA ARG A 59 -8.65 6.27 -0.62
C ARG A 59 -9.93 6.49 -1.43
N LEU A 60 -9.80 6.84 -2.71
CA LEU A 60 -10.96 7.10 -3.58
C LEU A 60 -11.61 5.82 -4.10
N THR A 61 -10.83 4.75 -4.26
CA THR A 61 -11.29 3.52 -4.94
C THR A 61 -11.43 2.32 -4.01
N GLY A 62 -10.83 2.34 -2.81
CA GLY A 62 -10.73 1.17 -1.95
C GLY A 62 -9.82 0.06 -2.51
N ILE A 63 -9.09 0.33 -3.61
CA ILE A 63 -8.08 -0.55 -4.20
C ILE A 63 -6.72 -0.03 -3.78
N PRO A 64 -5.79 -0.86 -3.25
CA PRO A 64 -4.46 -0.37 -2.88
C PRO A 64 -3.78 0.41 -4.00
N GLY A 65 -3.31 1.61 -3.66
CA GLY A 65 -2.61 2.48 -4.59
C GLY A 65 -1.20 1.97 -4.86
N VAL A 66 -0.72 2.07 -6.10
CA VAL A 66 0.60 1.51 -6.47
C VAL A 66 1.49 2.57 -7.08
N ALA A 67 2.70 2.70 -6.52
CA ALA A 67 3.77 3.51 -7.07
C ALA A 67 4.99 2.61 -7.38
N ALA A 68 5.69 2.90 -8.47
CA ALA A 68 6.96 2.25 -8.81
C ALA A 68 8.05 3.31 -9.03
N VAL A 69 9.19 3.16 -8.37
CA VAL A 69 10.30 4.13 -8.42
C VAL A 69 11.63 3.42 -8.65
N THR A 70 12.60 4.13 -9.23
CA THR A 70 13.96 3.58 -9.45
C THR A 70 14.69 3.31 -8.12
N ALA A 71 15.79 2.57 -8.20
CA ALA A 71 16.65 2.26 -7.07
C ALA A 71 17.27 3.51 -6.43
N GLY A 72 17.75 3.37 -5.20
CA GLY A 72 18.55 4.36 -4.50
C GLY A 72 17.84 5.70 -4.34
N PRO A 73 18.29 6.78 -5.03
CA PRO A 73 17.68 8.10 -4.94
C PRO A 73 16.16 8.10 -5.15
N GLY A 74 15.67 7.28 -6.10
CA GLY A 74 14.24 7.18 -6.38
C GLY A 74 13.44 6.71 -5.17
N VAL A 75 13.94 5.71 -4.43
CA VAL A 75 13.34 5.27 -3.17
C VAL A 75 13.48 6.35 -2.09
N THR A 76 14.65 6.98 -1.94
CA THR A 76 14.85 8.01 -0.90
C THR A 76 13.91 9.20 -1.05
N ASN A 77 13.58 9.60 -2.29
CA ASN A 77 12.66 10.69 -2.59
C ASN A 77 11.20 10.39 -2.19
N THR A 78 10.87 9.12 -1.88
CA THR A 78 9.50 8.73 -1.50
C THR A 78 9.21 8.83 -0.01
N ILE A 79 10.23 8.92 0.85
CA ILE A 79 10.09 8.76 2.31
C ILE A 79 9.02 9.69 2.89
N THR A 80 9.03 10.97 2.48
CA THR A 80 8.05 11.95 2.95
C THR A 80 6.62 11.54 2.63
N ALA A 81 6.38 11.07 1.40
CA ALA A 81 5.05 10.68 0.96
C ALA A 81 4.60 9.33 1.56
N ILE A 82 5.54 8.39 1.75
CA ILE A 82 5.27 7.13 2.44
C ILE A 82 4.92 7.37 3.91
N LYS A 83 5.65 8.26 4.58
CA LYS A 83 5.33 8.64 5.96
C LYS A 83 3.93 9.26 6.06
N ASN A 84 3.53 10.08 5.10
CA ASN A 84 2.17 10.61 5.02
C ASN A 84 1.13 9.49 4.85
N ALA A 85 1.34 8.55 3.92
CA ALA A 85 0.44 7.41 3.72
C ALA A 85 0.33 6.53 4.99
N GLN A 86 1.43 6.35 5.72
CA GLN A 86 1.47 5.64 7.01
C GLN A 86 0.62 6.35 8.06
N MET A 87 0.83 7.67 8.26
CA MET A 87 0.07 8.45 9.25
C MET A 87 -1.41 8.54 8.91
N ALA A 88 -1.74 8.49 7.63
CA ALA A 88 -3.11 8.49 7.18
C ALA A 88 -3.73 7.09 7.03
N GLN A 89 -2.99 6.04 7.41
CA GLN A 89 -3.46 4.66 7.43
C GLN A 89 -4.06 4.24 6.08
N SER A 90 -3.31 4.48 5.00
CA SER A 90 -3.78 4.26 3.62
C SER A 90 -3.03 3.10 2.96
N PRO A 91 -3.73 2.19 2.26
CA PRO A 91 -3.12 1.00 1.66
C PRO A 91 -2.35 1.38 0.38
N VAL A 92 -1.04 1.55 0.49
CA VAL A 92 -0.15 1.90 -0.62
C VAL A 92 0.91 0.83 -0.79
N ILE A 93 1.19 0.44 -2.03
CA ILE A 93 2.28 -0.47 -2.38
C ILE A 93 3.34 0.32 -3.12
N LEU A 94 4.52 0.43 -2.51
CA LEU A 94 5.70 1.00 -3.16
C LEU A 94 6.58 -0.12 -3.71
N LEU A 95 6.73 -0.15 -5.03
CA LEU A 95 7.68 -1.01 -5.73
C LEU A 95 8.98 -0.22 -5.93
N GLY A 96 10.04 -0.63 -5.24
CA GLY A 96 11.38 -0.08 -5.44
C GLY A 96 12.16 -0.94 -6.42
N GLY A 97 12.66 -0.35 -7.51
CA GLY A 97 13.72 -0.99 -8.28
C GLY A 97 14.96 -1.21 -7.40
N ALA A 98 15.77 -2.19 -7.75
CA ALA A 98 17.07 -2.39 -7.11
C ALA A 98 18.13 -2.85 -8.10
N THR A 99 19.39 -2.65 -7.69
CA THR A 99 20.57 -3.22 -8.33
C THR A 99 20.42 -4.72 -8.50
N ALA A 100 20.98 -5.24 -9.60
CA ALA A 100 21.06 -6.65 -9.91
C ALA A 100 21.57 -7.50 -8.71
N THR A 101 20.95 -8.65 -8.45
CA THR A 101 21.23 -9.47 -7.25
C THR A 101 22.70 -9.83 -7.06
N VAL A 102 23.46 -10.05 -8.15
CA VAL A 102 24.89 -10.39 -8.08
C VAL A 102 25.78 -9.19 -7.73
N LEU A 103 25.29 -7.98 -7.99
CA LEU A 103 26.00 -6.72 -7.80
C LEU A 103 25.63 -6.01 -6.49
N LYS A 104 24.60 -6.49 -5.78
CA LYS A 104 24.16 -5.92 -4.50
C LYS A 104 25.28 -5.94 -3.46
N GLY A 105 25.51 -4.81 -2.80
CA GLY A 105 26.58 -4.61 -1.82
C GLY A 105 27.98 -4.46 -2.44
N ARG A 106 28.09 -4.23 -3.75
CA ARG A 106 29.39 -4.17 -4.46
C ARG A 106 29.68 -2.79 -5.07
N GLY A 107 28.97 -1.75 -4.62
CA GLY A 107 29.18 -0.37 -5.10
C GLY A 107 28.59 -0.12 -6.48
N ALA A 108 27.55 -0.88 -6.86
CA ALA A 108 26.86 -0.65 -8.11
C ALA A 108 26.05 0.65 -8.10
N LEU A 109 25.65 1.12 -9.28
CA LEU A 109 24.89 2.36 -9.43
C LEU A 109 23.60 2.31 -8.61
N GLN A 110 23.41 3.31 -7.74
CA GLN A 110 22.21 3.45 -6.88
C GLN A 110 22.00 2.28 -5.89
N ASP A 111 23.04 1.51 -5.59
CA ASP A 111 23.03 0.44 -4.59
C ASP A 111 23.12 1.03 -3.18
N ILE A 112 22.00 1.02 -2.46
CA ILE A 112 21.89 1.43 -1.05
C ILE A 112 21.11 0.39 -0.26
N ASP A 113 21.18 0.45 1.06
CA ASP A 113 20.29 -0.33 1.93
C ASP A 113 18.87 0.28 1.95
N GLN A 114 18.06 -0.08 0.95
CA GLN A 114 16.69 0.40 0.84
C GLN A 114 15.78 -0.17 1.93
N MET A 115 16.13 -1.32 2.51
CA MET A 115 15.34 -1.97 3.56
C MET A 115 15.45 -1.19 4.87
N ALA A 116 16.68 -0.91 5.32
CA ALA A 116 16.93 -0.11 6.51
C ALA A 116 16.30 1.29 6.41
N LEU A 117 16.23 1.84 5.19
CA LEU A 117 15.59 3.11 4.90
C LEU A 117 14.06 3.07 5.03
N MET A 118 13.43 1.97 4.58
CA MET A 118 11.98 1.90 4.40
C MET A 118 11.24 1.27 5.58
N GLU A 119 11.84 0.30 6.26
CA GLU A 119 11.20 -0.49 7.34
C GLU A 119 10.50 0.36 8.41
N PRO A 120 11.07 1.46 8.93
CA PRO A 120 10.41 2.29 9.96
C PRO A 120 9.13 2.99 9.48
N HIS A 121 8.92 3.09 8.16
CA HIS A 121 7.87 3.89 7.54
C HIS A 121 6.75 3.06 6.91
N VAL A 122 6.87 1.74 6.90
CA VAL A 122 5.91 0.81 6.27
C VAL A 122 5.44 -0.25 7.24
N LYS A 123 4.28 -0.87 6.96
CA LYS A 123 3.78 -2.02 7.72
C LYS A 123 4.63 -3.27 7.49
N TRP A 124 5.17 -3.40 6.29
CA TRP A 124 5.95 -4.53 5.87
C TRP A 124 6.84 -4.15 4.69
N ALA A 125 8.07 -4.63 4.74
CA ALA A 125 9.06 -4.49 3.68
C ALA A 125 9.57 -5.88 3.29
N ALA A 126 9.85 -6.10 2.01
CA ALA A 126 10.49 -7.31 1.54
C ALA A 126 11.34 -7.09 0.29
N ALA A 127 12.42 -7.86 0.16
CA ALA A 127 13.26 -7.89 -1.03
C ALA A 127 13.14 -9.23 -1.76
N CYS A 128 12.81 -9.19 -3.04
CA CYS A 128 12.75 -10.38 -3.87
C CYS A 128 14.16 -10.81 -4.29
N THR A 129 14.49 -12.09 -4.18
CA THR A 129 15.81 -12.63 -4.59
C THR A 129 15.72 -13.63 -5.73
N LYS A 130 14.52 -14.17 -6.02
CA LYS A 130 14.26 -15.11 -7.11
C LYS A 130 12.98 -14.71 -7.84
N VAL A 131 12.92 -15.02 -9.14
CA VAL A 131 11.75 -14.70 -9.97
C VAL A 131 10.48 -15.36 -9.46
N ARG A 132 10.58 -16.59 -8.95
CA ARG A 132 9.44 -17.35 -8.41
C ARG A 132 8.78 -16.70 -7.18
N ASP A 133 9.52 -15.82 -6.49
CA ASP A 133 9.09 -15.19 -5.23
C ASP A 133 8.33 -13.86 -5.50
N LEU A 134 8.36 -13.33 -6.73
CA LEU A 134 7.72 -12.05 -7.08
C LEU A 134 6.20 -12.08 -6.83
N VAL A 135 5.52 -13.11 -7.33
CA VAL A 135 4.06 -13.26 -7.21
C VAL A 135 3.63 -13.40 -5.74
N PRO A 136 4.12 -14.38 -4.96
CA PRO A 136 3.69 -14.53 -3.57
C PRO A 136 4.08 -13.34 -2.67
N THR A 137 5.23 -12.69 -2.94
CA THR A 137 5.63 -11.46 -2.22
C THR A 137 4.63 -10.33 -2.49
N LEU A 138 4.22 -10.13 -3.74
CA LEU A 138 3.24 -9.09 -4.09
C LEU A 138 1.86 -9.40 -3.50
N GLU A 139 1.38 -10.63 -3.57
CA GLU A 139 0.10 -11.01 -2.95
C GLU A 139 0.10 -10.80 -1.43
N LYS A 140 1.22 -11.13 -0.78
CA LYS A 140 1.41 -10.79 0.63
C LYS A 140 1.41 -9.28 0.85
N ALA A 141 2.06 -8.50 -0.02
CA ALA A 141 2.06 -7.03 0.05
C ALA A 141 0.62 -6.47 0.03
N PHE A 142 -0.22 -6.94 -0.89
CA PHE A 142 -1.63 -6.54 -0.99
C PHE A 142 -2.44 -6.95 0.25
N THR A 143 -2.19 -8.12 0.80
CA THR A 143 -2.84 -8.56 2.06
C THR A 143 -2.44 -7.64 3.22
N VAL A 144 -1.13 -7.47 3.45
CA VAL A 144 -0.62 -6.70 4.58
C VAL A 144 -0.96 -5.22 4.47
N ALA A 145 -0.97 -4.63 3.27
CA ALA A 145 -1.35 -3.24 3.08
C ALA A 145 -2.79 -2.95 3.55
N GLN A 146 -3.68 -3.94 3.48
CA GLN A 146 -5.11 -3.80 3.74
C GLN A 146 -5.56 -4.36 5.10
N GLU A 147 -4.87 -5.36 5.65
CA GLU A 147 -5.31 -6.03 6.89
C GLU A 147 -5.19 -5.13 8.14
N GLY A 148 -6.05 -5.35 9.13
CA GLY A 148 -6.06 -4.57 10.37
C GLY A 148 -6.22 -3.07 10.09
N VAL A 149 -5.28 -2.26 10.58
CA VAL A 149 -5.16 -0.85 10.19
C VAL A 149 -4.40 -0.77 8.87
N PRO A 150 -4.98 -0.25 7.76
CA PRO A 150 -4.28 -0.18 6.49
C PRO A 150 -3.05 0.72 6.54
N GLY A 151 -2.10 0.51 5.63
CA GLY A 151 -0.89 1.30 5.59
C GLY A 151 0.03 0.92 4.43
N PRO A 152 1.12 1.67 4.24
CA PRO A 152 2.03 1.45 3.14
C PRO A 152 2.87 0.19 3.35
N VAL A 153 3.25 -0.46 2.25
CA VAL A 153 4.19 -1.59 2.19
C VAL A 153 5.24 -1.32 1.12
N PHE A 154 6.43 -1.89 1.31
CA PHE A 154 7.55 -1.75 0.38
C PHE A 154 7.97 -3.11 -0.18
N VAL A 155 8.13 -3.20 -1.50
CA VAL A 155 8.70 -4.39 -2.14
C VAL A 155 9.86 -3.97 -3.03
N GLU A 156 11.05 -4.44 -2.67
CA GLU A 156 12.27 -4.28 -3.46
C GLU A 156 12.32 -5.36 -4.56
N CYS A 157 12.48 -4.90 -5.80
CA CYS A 157 12.48 -5.68 -7.02
C CYS A 157 13.81 -5.48 -7.77
N PRO A 158 14.82 -6.35 -7.57
CA PRO A 158 16.08 -6.23 -8.29
C PRO A 158 15.92 -6.40 -9.80
N VAL A 159 16.66 -5.60 -10.56
CA VAL A 159 16.46 -5.44 -12.02
C VAL A 159 16.60 -6.75 -12.80
N ASP A 160 17.49 -7.65 -12.37
CA ASP A 160 17.75 -8.95 -13.00
C ASP A 160 16.65 -9.98 -12.77
N LEU A 161 15.70 -9.72 -11.86
CA LEU A 161 14.47 -10.53 -11.75
C LEU A 161 13.39 -10.07 -12.74
N LEU A 162 13.49 -8.84 -13.24
CA LEU A 162 12.42 -8.19 -14.01
C LEU A 162 12.52 -8.42 -15.51
N TYR A 163 13.75 -8.51 -16.03
CA TYR A 163 14.02 -8.76 -17.44
C TYR A 163 13.89 -10.25 -17.82
N PRO A 164 13.72 -10.57 -19.12
CA PRO A 164 13.76 -11.96 -19.59
C PRO A 164 15.10 -12.63 -19.27
N GLU A 165 15.08 -13.93 -18.97
CA GLU A 165 16.28 -14.68 -18.60
C GLU A 165 17.40 -14.59 -19.64
N ALA A 166 17.07 -14.65 -20.94
CA ALA A 166 18.04 -14.50 -22.02
C ALA A 166 18.80 -13.18 -21.92
N ASN A 167 18.07 -12.04 -21.83
CA ASN A 167 18.67 -10.72 -21.68
C ASN A 167 19.55 -10.59 -20.43
N VAL A 168 19.15 -11.22 -19.32
CA VAL A 168 19.92 -11.19 -18.08
C VAL A 168 21.20 -12.02 -18.21
N ARG A 169 21.12 -13.20 -18.84
CA ARG A 169 22.29 -14.02 -19.17
C ARG A 169 23.25 -13.30 -20.11
N ASP A 170 22.72 -12.60 -21.11
CA ASP A 170 23.52 -11.78 -22.02
C ASP A 170 24.17 -10.62 -21.26
N PHE A 171 23.45 -9.92 -20.38
CA PHE A 171 24.02 -8.84 -19.58
C PHE A 171 25.19 -9.30 -18.68
N TYR A 172 25.12 -10.53 -18.16
CA TYR A 172 26.17 -11.12 -17.34
C TYR A 172 27.23 -11.92 -18.13
N GLY A 173 27.01 -12.19 -19.42
CA GLY A 173 27.83 -13.07 -20.26
C GLY A 173 28.37 -12.44 -21.56
N ALA A 174 27.86 -11.28 -21.98
CA ALA A 174 28.24 -10.57 -23.19
C ALA A 174 29.36 -9.55 -22.91
N LYS A 175 30.52 -10.09 -22.49
CA LYS A 175 31.86 -9.54 -22.75
C LYS A 175 32.97 -10.60 -22.61
N ALA A 176 32.61 -11.88 -22.66
CA ALA A 176 33.57 -13.00 -22.58
C ALA A 176 33.70 -13.68 -23.96
N ALA A 177 34.22 -12.93 -24.92
CA ALA A 177 34.80 -13.46 -26.15
C ALA A 177 36.23 -12.92 -26.24
N ALA A 178 37.08 -13.39 -25.33
CA ALA A 178 38.53 -13.27 -25.45
C ALA A 178 39.10 -14.69 -25.34
N ASP A 179 39.92 -15.09 -26.31
CA ASP A 179 40.30 -16.47 -26.65
C ASP A 179 41.26 -17.17 -25.67
N THR A 180 41.35 -16.72 -24.43
CA THR A 180 42.14 -17.39 -23.37
C THR A 180 41.44 -17.25 -22.03
N LYS A 181 40.64 -18.25 -21.65
CA LYS A 181 39.94 -18.27 -20.36
C LYS A 181 40.89 -18.66 -19.24
N SER A 182 41.29 -17.69 -18.44
CA SER A 182 42.08 -17.92 -17.22
C SER A 182 41.28 -18.72 -16.17
N LEU A 183 41.95 -19.46 -15.26
CA LEU A 183 41.30 -20.19 -14.17
C LEU A 183 40.31 -19.33 -13.34
N PRO A 184 40.64 -18.08 -12.98
CA PRO A 184 39.70 -17.18 -12.30
C PRO A 184 38.46 -16.84 -13.14
N GLU A 185 38.62 -16.68 -14.45
CA GLU A 185 37.52 -16.36 -15.36
C GLU A 185 36.56 -17.55 -15.52
N LEU A 186 37.08 -18.78 -15.60
CA LEU A 186 36.28 -19.99 -15.58
C LEU A 186 35.48 -20.13 -14.27
N ALA A 187 36.12 -19.84 -13.13
CA ALA A 187 35.45 -19.86 -11.84
C ALA A 187 34.32 -18.82 -11.75
N LEU A 188 34.57 -17.59 -12.25
CA LEU A 188 33.57 -16.53 -12.31
C LEU A 188 32.38 -16.91 -13.22
N GLN A 189 32.67 -17.44 -14.42
CA GLN A 189 31.62 -17.92 -15.34
C GLN A 189 30.79 -19.05 -14.69
N GLY A 190 31.45 -19.98 -13.99
CA GLY A 190 30.79 -21.04 -13.23
C GLY A 190 29.86 -20.49 -12.14
N TYR A 191 30.36 -19.52 -11.35
CA TYR A 191 29.58 -18.84 -10.32
C TYR A 191 28.36 -18.13 -10.90
N LEU A 192 28.53 -17.31 -11.95
CA LEU A 192 27.43 -16.59 -12.59
C LEU A 192 26.39 -17.55 -13.16
N ARG A 193 26.81 -18.64 -13.79
CA ARG A 193 25.91 -19.68 -14.30
C ARG A 193 25.06 -20.29 -13.19
N LEU A 194 25.68 -20.65 -12.06
CA LEU A 194 24.99 -21.23 -10.90
C LEU A 194 24.06 -20.20 -10.23
N HIS A 195 24.50 -18.94 -10.12
CA HIS A 195 23.69 -17.86 -9.57
C HIS A 195 22.43 -17.64 -10.39
N LEU A 196 22.56 -17.51 -11.72
CA LEU A 196 21.41 -17.33 -12.61
C LEU A 196 20.47 -18.54 -12.61
N ALA A 197 21.02 -19.75 -12.59
CA ALA A 197 20.20 -20.96 -12.43
C ALA A 197 19.35 -20.90 -11.15
N ARG A 198 19.89 -20.36 -10.05
CA ARG A 198 19.15 -20.18 -8.78
C ARG A 198 18.12 -19.06 -8.83
N VAL A 199 18.43 -17.92 -9.46
CA VAL A 199 17.52 -16.77 -9.58
C VAL A 199 16.26 -17.13 -10.39
N PHE A 200 16.43 -17.87 -11.48
CA PHE A 200 15.33 -18.27 -12.37
C PHE A 200 14.70 -19.63 -12.03
N ALA A 201 15.25 -20.39 -11.07
CA ALA A 201 14.73 -21.69 -10.67
C ALA A 201 13.24 -21.63 -10.26
N GLY A 202 12.39 -22.29 -11.03
CA GLY A 202 10.95 -22.37 -10.74
C GLY A 202 10.17 -21.09 -11.01
N ALA A 203 10.63 -20.23 -11.93
CA ALA A 203 9.95 -19.00 -12.30
C ALA A 203 8.46 -19.18 -12.63
N ASP A 204 8.07 -20.33 -13.21
CA ASP A 204 6.69 -20.63 -13.61
C ASP A 204 5.81 -21.28 -12.52
N LYS A 205 6.32 -21.45 -11.30
CA LYS A 205 5.59 -22.18 -10.25
C LYS A 205 4.35 -21.49 -9.70
N HIS A 206 4.31 -20.16 -9.72
CA HIS A 206 3.22 -19.40 -9.11
C HIS A 206 2.49 -18.56 -10.18
N ALA A 207 1.21 -18.88 -10.37
CA ALA A 207 0.29 -18.03 -11.10
C ALA A 207 -0.38 -17.05 -10.13
N PRO A 208 -0.61 -15.79 -10.52
CA PRO A 208 -1.34 -14.84 -9.69
C PRO A 208 -2.74 -15.35 -9.32
N GLY A 209 -3.07 -15.29 -8.04
CA GLY A 209 -4.36 -15.67 -7.46
C GLY A 209 -5.46 -14.63 -7.71
N PRO A 210 -6.64 -14.81 -7.09
CA PRO A 210 -7.75 -13.87 -7.19
C PRO A 210 -7.47 -12.55 -6.48
N ARG A 211 -8.34 -11.56 -6.70
CA ARG A 211 -8.31 -10.28 -5.97
C ARG A 211 -8.44 -10.53 -4.47
N ILE A 212 -7.52 -9.95 -3.70
CA ILE A 212 -7.49 -10.00 -2.25
C ILE A 212 -8.55 -9.02 -1.73
N GLN A 213 -9.53 -9.55 -1.02
CA GLN A 213 -10.55 -8.75 -0.36
C GLN A 213 -10.18 -8.58 1.12
N PRO A 214 -10.18 -7.34 1.63
CA PRO A 214 -9.95 -7.10 3.05
C PRO A 214 -11.08 -7.78 3.84
N ARG A 215 -10.72 -8.65 4.78
CA ARG A 215 -11.70 -9.20 5.73
C ARG A 215 -11.87 -8.19 6.87
N PRO A 216 -13.08 -7.63 7.08
CA PRO A 216 -13.31 -6.80 8.25
C PRO A 216 -13.10 -7.64 9.51
N PRO A 217 -12.47 -7.09 10.57
CA PRO A 217 -12.28 -7.81 11.81
C PRO A 217 -13.62 -8.15 12.45
N THR A 218 -13.74 -9.35 13.01
CA THR A 218 -14.94 -9.76 13.74
C THR A 218 -14.99 -9.04 15.09
N PRO A 219 -16.10 -8.36 15.44
CA PRO A 219 -16.27 -7.78 16.77
C PRO A 219 -16.24 -8.84 17.87
N PHE A 220 -15.81 -8.46 19.07
CA PHE A 220 -15.90 -9.35 20.23
C PHE A 220 -17.37 -9.78 20.50
N PRO A 221 -17.60 -11.00 21.02
CA PRO A 221 -18.94 -11.46 21.36
C PRO A 221 -19.69 -10.45 22.24
N GLY A 222 -20.92 -10.12 21.85
CA GLY A 222 -21.79 -9.18 22.56
C GLY A 222 -21.41 -7.69 22.44
N ALA A 223 -20.29 -7.33 21.78
CA ALA A 223 -19.87 -5.94 21.66
C ALA A 223 -20.91 -5.07 20.92
N VAL A 224 -21.46 -5.59 19.81
CA VAL A 224 -22.50 -4.91 19.03
C VAL A 224 -23.79 -4.75 19.84
N THR A 225 -24.20 -5.79 20.57
CA THR A 225 -25.40 -5.76 21.44
C THR A 225 -25.24 -4.73 22.56
N ARG A 226 -24.04 -4.65 23.18
CA ARG A 226 -23.76 -3.62 24.19
C ARG A 226 -23.82 -2.22 23.60
N ALA A 227 -23.20 -1.99 22.45
CA ALA A 227 -23.24 -0.69 21.78
C ALA A 227 -24.68 -0.26 21.43
N ALA A 228 -25.51 -1.20 20.95
CA ALA A 228 -26.93 -0.94 20.68
C ALA A 228 -27.70 -0.58 21.97
N ALA A 229 -27.50 -1.33 23.06
CA ALA A 229 -28.13 -1.03 24.35
C ALA A 229 -27.67 0.30 24.97
N MET A 230 -26.43 0.72 24.71
CA MET A 230 -25.93 2.04 25.11
C MET A 230 -26.61 3.15 24.29
N LEU A 231 -26.74 2.96 22.98
CA LEU A 231 -27.44 3.89 22.09
C LEU A 231 -28.92 4.06 22.47
N GLU A 232 -29.61 2.96 22.78
CA GLU A 232 -31.03 2.98 23.18
C GLU A 232 -31.27 3.75 24.48
N LYS A 233 -30.31 3.70 25.43
CA LYS A 233 -30.41 4.38 26.73
C LYS A 233 -29.93 5.84 26.70
N ALA A 234 -29.23 6.25 25.65
CA ALA A 234 -28.64 7.59 25.58
C ALA A 234 -29.70 8.64 25.26
N GLU A 235 -29.71 9.73 26.03
CA GLU A 235 -30.59 10.88 25.79
C GLU A 235 -29.95 11.88 24.82
N ARG A 236 -28.61 11.97 24.79
CA ARG A 236 -27.85 12.90 23.95
C ARG A 236 -26.67 12.19 23.24
N PRO A 237 -26.93 11.13 22.45
CA PRO A 237 -25.89 10.44 21.72
C PRO A 237 -25.34 11.31 20.58
N VAL A 238 -24.06 11.13 20.26
CA VAL A 238 -23.40 11.79 19.12
C VAL A 238 -22.46 10.83 18.42
N PHE A 239 -22.50 10.80 17.08
CA PHE A 239 -21.50 10.11 16.26
C PHE A 239 -20.36 11.03 15.84
N VAL A 240 -19.12 10.51 15.87
CA VAL A 240 -17.95 11.14 15.27
C VAL A 240 -17.34 10.19 14.26
N LEU A 241 -17.46 10.52 12.98
CA LEU A 241 -16.94 9.73 11.87
C LEU A 241 -15.66 10.34 11.33
N GLY A 242 -14.61 9.52 11.23
CA GLY A 242 -13.33 9.88 10.68
C GLY A 242 -13.02 9.23 9.34
N SER A 243 -11.85 9.56 8.80
CA SER A 243 -11.40 9.08 7.49
C SER A 243 -11.40 7.55 7.35
N GLN A 244 -11.18 6.81 8.45
CA GLN A 244 -11.14 5.35 8.38
C GLN A 244 -12.55 4.73 8.24
N ALA A 245 -13.61 5.49 8.53
CA ALA A 245 -14.98 5.05 8.24
C ALA A 245 -15.27 4.99 6.73
N THR A 246 -14.41 5.62 5.90
CA THR A 246 -14.63 5.69 4.45
C THR A 246 -13.70 4.80 3.62
N LEU A 247 -13.01 3.84 4.23
CA LEU A 247 -12.02 2.99 3.55
C LEU A 247 -12.60 2.06 2.50
N GLN A 248 -13.88 1.71 2.62
CA GLN A 248 -14.59 0.82 1.71
C GLN A 248 -15.69 1.61 1.00
N PRO A 249 -15.39 2.24 -0.15
CA PRO A 249 -16.37 3.04 -0.90
C PRO A 249 -17.67 2.30 -1.20
N ASP A 250 -17.60 1.01 -1.49
CA ASP A 250 -18.77 0.17 -1.82
C ASP A 250 -19.73 -0.03 -0.62
N GLU A 251 -19.25 0.09 0.62
CA GLU A 251 -20.07 -0.05 1.84
C GLU A 251 -20.62 1.29 2.34
N LEU A 252 -20.21 2.44 1.78
CA LEU A 252 -20.68 3.76 2.24
C LEU A 252 -22.19 3.93 2.19
N PRO A 253 -22.92 3.48 1.14
CA PRO A 253 -24.38 3.58 1.13
C PRO A 253 -25.03 2.82 2.28
N ARG A 254 -24.45 1.69 2.71
CA ARG A 254 -24.93 0.92 3.86
C ARG A 254 -24.68 1.66 5.17
N LEU A 255 -23.50 2.29 5.31
CA LEU A 255 -23.19 3.13 6.47
C LEU A 255 -24.16 4.32 6.58
N VAL A 256 -24.43 5.01 5.48
CA VAL A 256 -25.38 6.14 5.45
C VAL A 256 -26.77 5.69 5.89
N ARG A 257 -27.31 4.61 5.30
CA ARG A 257 -28.61 4.05 5.72
C ARG A 257 -28.67 3.67 7.20
N ALA A 258 -27.58 3.12 7.74
CA ALA A 258 -27.50 2.80 9.15
C ALA A 258 -27.55 4.07 10.03
N LEU A 259 -26.84 5.13 9.66
CA LEU A 259 -26.89 6.41 10.37
C LEU A 259 -28.30 7.05 10.29
N GLU A 260 -28.92 7.03 9.12
CA GLU A 260 -30.30 7.49 8.91
C GLU A 260 -31.30 6.73 9.79
N THR A 261 -31.13 5.41 9.89
CA THR A 261 -32.00 4.55 10.72
C THR A 261 -31.83 4.84 12.21
N LEU A 262 -30.60 5.15 12.64
CA LEU A 262 -30.30 5.47 14.04
C LEU A 262 -30.78 6.88 14.43
N GLY A 263 -30.84 7.82 13.48
CA GLY A 263 -31.36 9.17 13.73
C GLY A 263 -30.52 10.04 14.68
N VAL A 264 -29.25 9.68 14.91
CA VAL A 264 -28.36 10.35 15.87
C VAL A 264 -27.54 11.46 15.18
N PRO A 265 -27.31 12.63 15.81
CA PRO A 265 -26.43 13.66 15.27
C PRO A 265 -25.01 13.17 14.93
N VAL A 266 -24.52 13.53 13.74
CA VAL A 266 -23.24 13.08 13.18
C VAL A 266 -22.28 14.24 12.93
N TYR A 267 -21.06 14.12 13.45
CA TYR A 267 -19.92 14.97 13.11
C TYR A 267 -18.95 14.26 12.18
N LEU A 268 -18.79 14.78 10.97
CA LEU A 268 -17.88 14.27 9.95
C LEU A 268 -16.51 14.98 10.02
N SER A 269 -15.43 14.22 10.00
CA SER A 269 -14.06 14.74 10.05
C SER A 269 -13.14 14.09 9.02
N GLY A 270 -12.10 14.81 8.63
CA GLY A 270 -11.15 14.34 7.61
C GLY A 270 -11.87 14.01 6.29
N MET A 271 -11.63 12.81 5.77
CA MET A 271 -12.22 12.34 4.52
C MET A 271 -13.70 11.93 4.64
N ALA A 272 -14.22 11.78 5.86
CA ALA A 272 -15.64 11.52 6.04
C ALA A 272 -16.51 12.74 5.69
N ARG A 273 -15.92 13.94 5.54
CA ARG A 273 -16.68 15.14 5.14
C ARG A 273 -17.23 14.96 3.74
N GLY A 274 -18.53 15.16 3.60
CA GLY A 274 -19.28 14.95 2.36
C GLY A 274 -20.07 13.64 2.34
N LEU A 275 -19.84 12.70 3.29
CA LEU A 275 -20.51 11.40 3.34
C LEU A 275 -22.05 11.50 3.32
N LEU A 276 -22.62 12.46 4.06
CA LEU A 276 -24.06 12.68 4.16
C LEU A 276 -24.60 13.72 3.16
N GLY A 277 -23.73 14.37 2.36
CA GLY A 277 -24.13 15.47 1.48
C GLY A 277 -24.35 16.82 2.18
N PRO A 278 -24.56 17.93 1.45
CA PRO A 278 -24.53 19.31 1.97
C PRO A 278 -25.72 19.74 2.83
N SER A 279 -26.86 19.06 2.78
CA SER A 279 -28.09 19.53 3.44
C SER A 279 -28.73 18.48 4.33
N HIS A 280 -27.97 17.46 4.73
CA HIS A 280 -28.51 16.34 5.49
C HIS A 280 -28.70 16.69 6.96
N ASP A 281 -29.89 16.43 7.50
CA ASP A 281 -30.30 16.86 8.83
C ASP A 281 -29.44 16.28 9.96
N LEU A 282 -29.01 15.03 9.80
CA LEU A 282 -28.09 14.39 10.75
C LEU A 282 -26.67 14.99 10.74
N TRP A 283 -26.27 15.76 9.72
CA TRP A 283 -24.90 16.31 9.66
C TRP A 283 -24.78 17.65 10.39
N PHE A 284 -24.12 17.60 11.54
CA PHE A 284 -23.80 18.80 12.32
C PHE A 284 -22.39 19.29 11.99
N ARG A 285 -22.28 20.56 11.55
CA ARG A 285 -21.01 21.19 11.13
C ARG A 285 -20.31 21.95 12.25
N HIS A 286 -21.09 22.64 13.07
CA HIS A 286 -20.60 23.56 14.08
C HIS A 286 -20.83 23.01 15.49
N LYS A 287 -20.25 23.68 16.49
CA LYS A 287 -20.44 23.36 17.92
C LYS A 287 -20.04 21.93 18.32
N ARG A 288 -19.20 21.23 17.55
CA ARG A 288 -18.68 19.89 17.89
C ARG A 288 -18.15 19.81 19.31
N GLY A 289 -17.31 20.77 19.72
CA GLY A 289 -16.75 20.78 21.08
C GLY A 289 -17.80 20.96 22.19
N LYS A 290 -18.90 21.65 21.92
CA LYS A 290 -20.04 21.75 22.86
C LYS A 290 -20.80 20.43 22.91
N ALA A 291 -21.13 19.85 21.75
CA ALA A 291 -21.81 18.56 21.66
C ALA A 291 -21.03 17.45 22.38
N LEU A 292 -19.70 17.37 22.21
CA LEU A 292 -18.87 16.37 22.91
C LEU A 292 -18.84 16.56 24.44
N LYS A 293 -19.02 17.78 24.94
CA LYS A 293 -19.08 18.08 26.39
C LYS A 293 -20.47 17.83 26.99
N GLU A 294 -21.52 17.90 26.19
CA GLU A 294 -22.92 17.74 26.62
C GLU A 294 -23.47 16.35 26.37
N ALA A 295 -22.85 15.58 25.47
CA ALA A 295 -23.22 14.20 25.19
C ALA A 295 -23.08 13.30 26.42
N ASP A 296 -23.98 12.33 26.53
CA ASP A 296 -23.93 11.20 27.46
C ASP A 296 -23.41 9.92 26.79
N LEU A 297 -23.42 9.87 25.46
CA LEU A 297 -22.78 8.82 24.66
C LEU A 297 -22.09 9.42 23.42
N VAL A 298 -20.84 9.05 23.18
CA VAL A 298 -20.11 9.43 21.96
C VAL A 298 -19.67 8.18 21.21
N VAL A 299 -20.25 7.91 20.04
CA VAL A 299 -19.85 6.77 19.19
C VAL A 299 -18.79 7.22 18.20
N ILE A 300 -17.60 6.66 18.29
CA ILE A 300 -16.46 7.02 17.44
C ILE A 300 -16.24 5.95 16.38
N CYS A 301 -16.33 6.35 15.10
CA CYS A 301 -16.16 5.45 13.97
C CYS A 301 -15.00 5.91 13.10
N GLY A 302 -13.93 5.11 13.04
CA GLY A 302 -12.81 5.37 12.14
C GLY A 302 -12.06 6.69 12.40
N PHE A 303 -12.05 7.14 13.67
CA PHE A 303 -11.36 8.35 14.11
C PHE A 303 -10.44 8.02 15.30
N PRO A 304 -9.12 8.22 15.19
CA PRO A 304 -8.21 7.96 16.30
C PRO A 304 -8.32 9.03 17.41
N PHE A 305 -8.04 8.64 18.65
CA PHE A 305 -7.93 9.55 19.79
C PHE A 305 -6.61 10.32 19.77
N ASP A 306 -6.42 11.14 18.75
CA ASP A 306 -5.24 12.00 18.60
C ASP A 306 -5.52 13.46 19.01
N PHE A 307 -4.58 14.36 18.71
CA PHE A 307 -4.67 15.79 19.01
C PHE A 307 -5.97 16.44 18.49
N ARG A 308 -6.57 15.91 17.42
CA ARG A 308 -7.81 16.44 16.82
C ARG A 308 -9.05 16.18 17.68
N LEU A 309 -8.98 15.23 18.61
CA LEU A 309 -9.98 14.96 19.65
C LEU A 309 -9.46 15.31 21.05
N GLY A 310 -8.30 15.99 21.14
CA GLY A 310 -7.63 16.27 22.41
C GLY A 310 -7.32 15.01 23.22
N TYR A 311 -6.99 13.91 22.54
CA TYR A 311 -6.71 12.61 23.19
C TYR A 311 -7.88 12.10 24.05
N GLY A 312 -9.12 12.43 23.67
CA GLY A 312 -10.33 12.08 24.42
C GLY A 312 -10.73 13.09 25.49
N MET A 313 -9.84 14.02 25.86
CA MET A 313 -10.13 15.06 26.88
C MET A 313 -11.18 16.07 26.43
N SER A 314 -11.52 16.09 25.15
CA SER A 314 -12.62 16.92 24.61
C SER A 314 -14.00 16.34 24.90
N ILE A 315 -14.08 15.07 25.29
CA ILE A 315 -15.33 14.36 25.60
C ILE A 315 -15.65 14.53 27.09
N SER A 316 -16.92 14.68 27.41
CA SER A 316 -17.40 14.71 28.80
C SER A 316 -16.94 13.48 29.58
N ARG A 317 -16.42 13.68 30.80
CA ARG A 317 -16.07 12.56 31.71
C ARG A 317 -17.28 11.74 32.14
N LYS A 318 -18.49 12.27 31.95
CA LYS A 318 -19.75 11.57 32.25
C LYS A 318 -20.29 10.80 31.04
N ALA A 319 -19.73 10.99 29.85
CA ALA A 319 -20.16 10.29 28.67
C ALA A 319 -19.57 8.88 28.65
N ALA A 320 -20.37 7.92 28.17
CA ALA A 320 -19.84 6.67 27.67
C ALA A 320 -19.25 6.87 26.26
N VAL A 321 -18.25 6.06 25.89
CA VAL A 321 -17.57 6.12 24.59
C VAL A 321 -17.38 4.72 24.04
#